data_AF-A0A3D1ZH13-F1
#
_entry.id   AF-A0A3D1ZH13-F1
#
_cell.length_a   1.000
_cell.length_b   1.000
_cell.length_c   1.000
_cell.angle_alpha   90.00
_cell.angle_beta   90.00
_cell.angle_gamma   90.00
#
_symmetry.space_group_name_H-M   'P 1'
#
loop_
_entity.id
_entity.type
_entity.pdbx_description
1 polymer ?
#
loop_
_entity_poly.entity_id
_entity_poly.type
_entity_poly.pdbx_seq_one_letter_code
_entity_poly.pdbx_strand_id
1 'polypeptide(L)'
;MSRLLVQGLAGLALIAVFWSVSWLHLDPVGRHSFFGLWLGYILMVDAVVLWRRGESLLTRNPAGFVLMFVASAPLWWAFEGINQLTDNWHYLGVSHYSFLQYGLLATWNFSIVIPGVFETAELLSAFGVIRRFRHGPKLRLPGP
;
A
#
# COMPACT_ATOMS: atom_id res chain seq x y z
N MET A 1 11.69 20.67 -6.54
CA MET A 1 11.31 21.07 -5.17
C MET A 1 9.81 21.03 -4.92
N SER A 2 8.97 21.64 -5.77
CA SER A 2 7.52 21.77 -5.51
C SER A 2 6.78 20.44 -5.36
N ARG A 3 6.99 19.47 -6.27
CA ARG A 3 6.32 18.16 -6.24
C ARG A 3 6.64 17.34 -4.97
N LEU A 4 7.90 17.36 -4.55
CA LEU A 4 8.37 16.71 -3.31
C LEU A 4 7.60 17.24 -2.09
N LEU A 5 7.52 18.57 -1.96
CA LEU A 5 6.83 19.20 -0.84
C LEU A 5 5.33 18.90 -0.87
N VAL A 6 4.70 18.95 -2.05
CA VAL A 6 3.27 18.66 -2.21
C VAL A 6 2.95 17.22 -1.83
N GLN A 7 3.67 16.23 -2.38
CA GLN A 7 3.43 14.82 -2.10
C GLN A 7 3.72 14.46 -0.64
N GLY A 8 4.85 14.92 -0.09
CA GLY A 8 5.24 14.65 1.28
C GLY A 8 4.28 15.28 2.30
N LEU A 9 3.88 16.55 2.09
CA LEU A 9 2.90 17.21 2.97
C LEU A 9 1.52 16.59 2.85
N ALA A 10 1.07 16.23 1.64
CA ALA A 10 -0.20 15.53 1.45
C ALA A 10 -0.18 14.17 2.15
N GLY A 11 0.91 13.41 2.03
CA GLY A 11 1.08 12.12 2.70
C GLY A 11 1.04 12.25 4.22
N LEU A 12 1.82 13.19 4.78
CA LEU A 12 1.84 13.47 6.22
C LEU A 12 0.48 13.95 6.74
N ALA A 13 -0.20 14.82 6.00
CA ALA A 13 -1.53 15.32 6.37
C ALA A 13 -2.56 14.18 6.40
N LEU A 14 -2.56 13.31 5.39
CA LEU A 14 -3.44 12.12 5.37
C LEU A 14 -3.17 11.21 6.57
N ILE A 15 -1.90 10.92 6.86
CA ILE A 15 -1.53 10.11 8.03
C ILE A 15 -2.03 10.77 9.31
N ALA A 16 -1.70 12.06 9.53
CA ALA A 16 -2.08 12.78 10.75
C ALA A 16 -3.60 12.81 10.96
N VAL A 17 -4.36 13.10 9.90
CA VAL A 17 -5.83 13.18 9.94
C VAL A 17 -6.44 11.81 10.20
N PHE A 18 -6.16 10.82 9.34
CA PHE A 18 -6.83 9.52 9.45
C PHE A 18 -6.37 8.72 10.68
N TRP A 19 -5.14 8.91 11.15
CA TRP A 19 -4.69 8.32 12.40
C TRP A 19 -5.48 8.90 13.57
N SER A 20 -5.59 10.23 13.65
CA SER A 20 -6.33 10.91 14.72
C SER A 20 -7.82 10.56 14.71
N VAL A 21 -8.46 10.60 13.54
CA VAL A 21 -9.87 10.22 13.36
C VAL A 21 -10.11 8.76 13.77
N SER A 22 -9.18 7.85 13.44
CA SER A 22 -9.28 6.45 13.83
C SER A 22 -9.20 6.26 15.34
N TRP A 23 -8.25 6.92 16.02
CA TRP A 23 -8.08 6.81 17.48
C TRP A 23 -9.22 7.46 18.26
N LEU A 24 -9.80 8.53 17.72
CA LEU A 24 -10.95 9.22 18.31
C LEU A 24 -12.29 8.56 17.97
N HIS A 25 -12.28 7.46 17.21
CA HIS A 25 -13.47 6.73 16.76
C HIS A 25 -14.54 7.65 16.12
N LEU A 26 -14.09 8.64 15.35
CA LEU A 26 -14.96 9.64 14.73
C LEU A 26 -15.63 9.08 13.47
N ASP A 27 -16.80 8.50 13.65
CA ASP A 27 -17.63 8.01 12.54
C ASP A 27 -18.34 9.14 11.78
N PRO A 28 -18.56 8.98 10.45
CA PRO A 28 -18.28 7.79 9.64
C PRO A 28 -16.85 7.73 9.06
N VAL A 29 -16.07 8.80 9.20
CA VAL A 29 -14.74 8.93 8.55
C VAL A 29 -13.75 7.90 9.10
N GLY A 30 -13.84 7.59 10.39
CA GLY A 30 -12.99 6.60 11.06
C GLY A 30 -13.00 5.22 10.40
N ARG A 31 -14.13 4.79 9.83
CA ARG A 31 -14.27 3.50 9.15
C ARG A 31 -13.45 3.39 7.86
N HIS A 32 -13.09 4.53 7.27
CA HIS A 32 -12.31 4.61 6.04
C HIS A 32 -10.82 4.90 6.28
N SER A 33 -10.38 4.88 7.55
CA SER A 33 -9.01 5.22 7.93
C SER A 33 -7.96 4.30 7.34
N PHE A 34 -8.30 3.03 7.08
CA PHE A 34 -7.38 2.09 6.42
C PHE A 34 -6.85 2.68 5.10
N PHE A 35 -7.74 3.02 4.17
CA PHE A 35 -7.32 3.55 2.88
C PHE A 35 -6.58 4.87 3.01
N GLY A 36 -7.08 5.79 3.83
CA GLY A 36 -6.48 7.11 4.02
C GLY A 36 -5.05 7.04 4.58
N LEU A 37 -4.81 6.18 5.56
CA LEU A 37 -3.50 5.94 6.13
C LEU A 37 -2.53 5.34 5.12
N TRP A 38 -2.96 4.31 4.39
CA TRP A 38 -2.10 3.65 3.40
C TRP A 38 -1.81 4.56 2.20
N LEU A 39 -2.77 5.35 1.74
CA LEU A 39 -2.52 6.38 0.72
C LEU A 39 -1.53 7.43 1.22
N GLY A 40 -1.67 7.87 2.48
CA GLY A 40 -0.73 8.78 3.11
C GLY A 40 0.68 8.20 3.20
N TYR A 41 0.79 6.93 3.57
CA TYR A 41 2.05 6.18 3.57
C TYR A 41 2.69 6.13 2.18
N ILE A 42 1.92 5.76 1.15
CA ILE A 42 2.39 5.68 -0.25
C ILE A 42 2.97 7.02 -0.71
N LEU A 43 2.24 8.12 -0.52
CA LEU A 43 2.70 9.45 -0.93
C LEU A 43 3.93 9.91 -0.16
N MET A 44 3.99 9.61 1.14
CA MET A 44 5.16 9.93 1.96
C MET A 44 6.39 9.13 1.50
N VAL A 45 6.24 7.85 1.21
CA VAL A 45 7.33 7.00 0.71
C VAL A 45 7.79 7.45 -0.66
N ASP A 46 6.87 7.73 -1.59
CA ASP A 46 7.17 8.26 -2.93
C ASP A 46 7.97 9.56 -2.83
N ALA A 47 7.60 10.47 -1.91
CA ALA A 47 8.34 11.70 -1.64
C ALA A 47 9.76 11.43 -1.11
N VAL A 48 9.94 10.48 -0.17
CA VAL A 48 11.28 10.11 0.34
C VAL A 48 12.15 9.53 -0.78
N VAL A 49 11.59 8.69 -1.64
CA VAL A 49 12.28 8.15 -2.82
C VAL A 49 12.67 9.27 -3.77
N LEU A 50 11.75 10.17 -4.09
CA LEU A 50 11.99 11.33 -4.95
C LEU A 50 13.12 12.21 -4.40
N TRP A 51 13.14 12.47 -3.09
CA TRP A 51 14.22 13.20 -2.43
C TRP A 51 15.56 12.46 -2.56
N ARG A 52 15.56 11.14 -2.36
CA ARG A 52 16.78 10.33 -2.32
C ARG A 52 17.41 10.08 -3.70
N ARG A 53 16.60 9.93 -4.74
CA ARG A 53 17.00 9.52 -6.09
C ARG A 53 16.81 10.58 -7.17
N GLY A 54 16.02 11.63 -6.91
CA GLY A 54 15.64 12.64 -7.90
C GLY A 54 14.45 12.23 -8.78
N GLU A 55 14.03 10.96 -8.72
CA GLU A 55 12.83 10.41 -9.37
C GLU A 55 12.16 9.37 -8.48
N SER A 56 10.84 9.22 -8.61
CA SER A 56 10.00 8.21 -7.93
C SER A 56 9.00 7.58 -8.91
N LEU A 57 8.21 6.58 -8.47
CA LEU A 57 7.23 5.93 -9.35
C LEU A 57 6.18 6.91 -9.85
N LEU A 58 5.66 7.76 -8.95
CA LEU A 58 4.64 8.75 -9.30
C LEU A 58 5.18 9.79 -10.28
N THR A 59 6.43 10.27 -10.12
CA THR A 59 6.99 11.27 -11.04
C THR A 59 7.45 10.68 -12.36
N ARG A 60 7.93 9.43 -12.35
CA ARG A 60 8.50 8.76 -13.53
C ARG A 60 7.42 8.25 -14.47
N ASN A 61 6.34 7.66 -13.94
CA ASN A 61 5.21 7.19 -14.75
C ASN A 61 3.88 7.32 -13.98
N PRO A 62 3.26 8.51 -13.98
CA PRO A 62 2.00 8.74 -13.27
C PRO A 62 0.86 7.81 -13.72
N ALA A 63 0.80 7.48 -15.02
CA ALA A 63 -0.22 6.58 -15.56
C ALA A 63 -0.02 5.15 -15.05
N GLY A 64 1.22 4.65 -15.08
CA GLY A 64 1.59 3.37 -14.47
C GLY A 64 1.30 3.35 -12.97
N PHE A 65 1.57 4.45 -12.27
CA PHE A 65 1.27 4.58 -10.85
C PHE A 65 -0.23 4.43 -10.55
N VAL A 66 -1.09 5.12 -11.30
CA VAL A 66 -2.55 4.97 -11.17
C VAL A 66 -3.01 3.55 -11.55
N LEU A 67 -2.42 2.97 -12.59
CA LEU A 67 -2.74 1.61 -13.02
C LEU A 67 -2.45 0.56 -11.93
N MET A 68 -1.47 0.80 -11.05
CA MET A 68 -1.23 -0.08 -9.90
C MET A 68 -2.45 -0.19 -8.98
N PHE A 69 -3.19 0.91 -8.77
CA PHE A 69 -4.39 0.89 -7.93
C PHE A 69 -5.50 0.06 -8.57
N VAL A 70 -5.68 0.25 -9.88
CA VAL A 70 -6.68 -0.49 -10.67
C VAL A 70 -6.33 -1.98 -10.72
N ALA A 71 -5.06 -2.33 -10.88
CA ALA A 71 -4.60 -3.72 -10.92
C ALA A 71 -4.63 -4.41 -9.54
N SER A 72 -4.52 -3.65 -8.45
CA SER A 72 -4.49 -4.18 -7.08
C SER A 72 -5.81 -4.81 -6.66
N ALA A 73 -6.93 -4.17 -7.00
CA ALA A 73 -8.25 -4.68 -6.63
C ALA A 73 -8.57 -6.08 -7.18
N PRO A 74 -8.47 -6.37 -8.50
CA PRO A 74 -8.75 -7.70 -9.03
C PRO A 74 -7.77 -8.76 -8.52
N LEU A 75 -6.50 -8.39 -8.31
CA LEU A 75 -5.51 -9.29 -7.70
C LEU A 75 -5.98 -9.75 -6.32
N TRP A 76 -6.41 -8.81 -5.46
CA TRP A 76 -6.84 -9.16 -4.12
C TRP A 76 -8.19 -9.89 -4.08
N TRP A 77 -9.11 -9.57 -5.00
CA TRP A 77 -10.33 -10.37 -5.17
C TRP A 77 -10.03 -11.82 -5.54
N ALA A 78 -8.98 -12.10 -6.32
CA ALA A 78 -8.53 -13.48 -6.56
C ALA A 78 -8.04 -14.16 -5.27
N PHE A 79 -7.31 -13.44 -4.39
CA PHE A 79 -6.96 -13.96 -3.05
C PHE A 79 -8.20 -14.23 -2.20
N GLU A 80 -9.21 -13.37 -2.26
CA GLU A 80 -10.47 -13.57 -1.54
C GLU A 80 -11.27 -14.78 -2.10
N GLY A 81 -11.18 -15.03 -3.41
CA GLY A 81 -11.75 -16.23 -4.02
C GLY A 81 -11.05 -17.50 -3.53
N ILE A 82 -9.72 -17.49 -3.41
CA ILE A 82 -8.96 -18.61 -2.82
C ILE A 82 -9.33 -18.77 -1.34
N ASN A 83 -9.42 -17.67 -0.60
CA ASN A 83 -9.78 -17.67 0.82
C ASN A 83 -11.13 -18.34 1.07
N GLN A 84 -12.13 -18.10 0.21
CA GLN A 84 -13.44 -18.77 0.31
C GLN A 84 -13.37 -20.29 0.11
N LEU A 85 -12.35 -20.80 -0.58
CA LEU A 85 -12.14 -22.24 -0.75
C LEU A 85 -11.36 -22.86 0.41
N THR A 86 -10.48 -22.08 1.04
CA THR A 86 -9.57 -22.57 2.08
C THR A 86 -9.99 -22.22 3.50
N ASP A 87 -10.95 -21.32 3.66
CA ASP A 87 -11.41 -20.76 4.93
C ASP A 87 -10.25 -20.21 5.78
N ASN A 88 -9.32 -19.52 5.13
CA ASN A 88 -8.08 -19.07 5.76
C ASN A 88 -8.26 -17.85 6.67
N TRP A 89 -9.19 -16.93 6.36
CA TRP A 89 -9.59 -15.80 7.21
C TRP A 89 -11.07 -15.43 7.03
N HIS A 90 -11.64 -14.77 8.05
CA HIS A 90 -13.00 -14.25 8.01
C HIS A 90 -13.06 -12.80 8.49
N TYR A 91 -13.84 -11.97 7.81
CA TYR A 91 -14.12 -10.60 8.25
C TYR A 91 -15.27 -10.58 9.25
N LEU A 92 -15.09 -9.84 10.35
CA LEU A 92 -16.12 -9.62 11.35
C LEU A 92 -16.94 -8.36 11.00
N GLY A 93 -18.23 -8.33 11.35
CA GLY A 93 -19.09 -7.16 11.15
C GLY A 93 -19.57 -6.95 9.70
N VAL A 94 -19.36 -7.92 8.80
CA VAL A 94 -19.83 -7.84 7.40
C VAL A 94 -21.36 -7.77 7.31
N SER A 95 -22.07 -8.35 8.28
CA SER A 95 -23.54 -8.36 8.34
C SER A 95 -24.18 -6.97 8.40
N HIS A 96 -23.41 -5.92 8.70
CA HIS A 96 -23.88 -4.54 8.69
C HIS A 96 -23.91 -3.90 7.29
N TYR A 97 -23.38 -4.58 6.27
CA TYR A 97 -23.26 -4.06 4.90
C TYR A 97 -24.12 -4.88 3.94
N SER A 98 -24.73 -4.20 2.97
CA SER A 98 -25.27 -4.89 1.80
C SER A 98 -24.13 -5.48 0.96
N PHE A 99 -24.43 -6.48 0.15
CA PHE A 99 -23.45 -7.09 -0.76
C PHE A 99 -22.73 -6.05 -1.63
N LEU A 100 -23.48 -5.08 -2.17
CA LEU A 100 -22.91 -4.01 -3.00
C LEU A 100 -22.02 -3.05 -2.18
N GLN A 101 -22.47 -2.66 -0.98
CA GLN A 101 -21.67 -1.79 -0.10
C GLN A 101 -20.36 -2.45 0.30
N TYR A 102 -20.41 -3.73 0.67
CA TYR A 102 -19.23 -4.52 0.96
C TYR A 102 -18.30 -4.60 -0.25
N GLY A 103 -18.83 -4.96 -1.43
CA GLY A 103 -18.05 -5.09 -2.65
C GLY A 103 -17.31 -3.79 -3.02
N LEU A 104 -17.98 -2.64 -2.91
CA LEU A 104 -17.37 -1.34 -3.18
C LEU A 104 -16.30 -0.96 -2.16
N LEU A 105 -16.60 -1.14 -0.85
CA LEU A 105 -15.66 -0.82 0.22
C LEU A 105 -14.43 -1.73 0.20
N ALA A 106 -14.63 -3.02 -0.04
CA ALA A 106 -13.56 -4.00 -0.21
C ALA A 106 -12.70 -3.64 -1.42
N THR A 107 -13.29 -3.41 -2.59
CA THR A 107 -12.57 -2.98 -3.81
C THR A 107 -11.74 -1.72 -3.57
N TRP A 108 -12.30 -0.73 -2.88
CA TRP A 108 -11.59 0.50 -2.51
C TRP A 108 -10.36 0.21 -1.66
N ASN A 109 -10.50 -0.57 -0.58
CA ASN A 109 -9.37 -0.92 0.27
C ASN A 109 -8.35 -1.83 -0.43
N PHE A 110 -8.80 -2.76 -1.27
CA PHE A 110 -7.94 -3.69 -2.02
C PHE A 110 -7.09 -2.97 -3.07
N SER A 111 -7.54 -1.82 -3.56
CA SER A 111 -6.79 -1.02 -4.55
C SER A 111 -5.45 -0.49 -4.04
N ILE A 112 -5.20 -0.48 -2.73
CA ILE A 112 -4.02 0.18 -2.13
C ILE A 112 -2.78 -0.71 -1.98
N VAL A 113 -2.96 -2.04 -2.07
CA VAL A 113 -1.93 -3.03 -1.70
C VAL A 113 -0.74 -3.00 -2.66
N ILE A 114 -0.97 -3.12 -3.96
CA ILE A 114 0.12 -3.10 -4.95
C ILE A 114 0.91 -1.78 -4.87
N PRO A 115 0.28 -0.59 -4.92
CA PRO A 115 1.01 0.67 -4.75
C PRO A 115 1.89 0.70 -3.49
N GLY A 116 1.35 0.25 -2.35
CA GLY A 116 2.09 0.17 -1.08
C GLY A 116 3.33 -0.73 -1.17
N VAL A 117 3.19 -1.91 -1.79
CA VAL A 117 4.31 -2.86 -1.98
C VAL A 117 5.39 -2.28 -2.89
N PHE A 118 5.00 -1.70 -4.03
CA PHE A 118 5.96 -1.16 -5.00
C PHE A 118 6.69 0.08 -4.51
N GLU A 119 6.00 1.01 -3.82
CA GLU A 119 6.66 2.15 -3.17
C GLU A 119 7.66 1.70 -2.11
N THR A 120 7.28 0.72 -1.28
CA THR A 120 8.19 0.16 -0.28
C THR A 120 9.40 -0.50 -0.92
N ALA A 121 9.20 -1.25 -2.01
CA ALA A 121 10.30 -1.86 -2.75
C ALA A 121 11.26 -0.81 -3.34
N GLU A 122 10.72 0.29 -3.87
CA GLU A 122 11.49 1.39 -4.42
C GLU A 122 12.28 2.13 -3.32
N LEU A 123 11.69 2.31 -2.14
CA LEU A 123 12.37 2.84 -0.95
C LEU A 123 13.53 1.95 -0.51
N LEU A 124 13.30 0.65 -0.31
CA LEU A 124 14.35 -0.30 0.08
C LEU A 124 15.48 -0.34 -0.94
N SER A 125 15.13 -0.25 -2.22
CA SER A 125 16.07 -0.12 -3.33
C SER A 125 16.87 1.19 -3.21
N ALA A 126 16.22 2.31 -2.88
CA ALA A 126 16.86 3.64 -2.77
C ALA A 126 17.91 3.71 -1.67
N PHE A 127 17.74 2.92 -0.62
CA PHE A 127 18.73 2.79 0.47
C PHE A 127 19.67 1.59 0.31
N GLY A 128 19.61 0.88 -0.83
CA GLY A 128 20.53 -0.22 -1.13
C GLY A 128 20.31 -1.50 -0.31
N VAL A 129 19.19 -1.61 0.41
CA VAL A 129 18.87 -2.79 1.23
C VAL A 129 18.82 -4.05 0.37
N ILE A 130 18.21 -3.97 -0.81
CA ILE A 130 18.10 -5.09 -1.75
C ILE A 130 19.48 -5.53 -2.25
N ARG A 131 20.41 -4.59 -2.49
CA ARG A 131 21.77 -4.92 -2.95
C ARG A 131 22.56 -5.72 -1.91
N ARG A 132 22.28 -5.54 -0.61
CA ARG A 132 22.92 -6.27 0.48
C ARG A 132 22.64 -7.79 0.43
N PHE A 133 21.50 -8.19 -0.12
CA PHE A 133 21.09 -9.59 -0.23
C PHE A 133 21.44 -10.24 -1.58
N ARG A 134 22.11 -9.51 -2.50
CA ARG A 134 22.47 -10.04 -3.82
C ARG A 134 23.44 -11.24 -3.75
N HIS A 135 24.24 -11.32 -2.69
CA HIS A 135 25.06 -12.49 -2.38
C HIS A 135 24.41 -13.25 -1.23
N GLY A 136 23.48 -14.15 -1.58
CA GLY A 136 22.87 -15.05 -0.62
C GLY A 136 23.92 -15.91 0.12
N PRO A 137 23.55 -16.53 1.25
CA PRO A 137 24.45 -17.43 1.96
C PRO A 137 24.93 -18.53 1.00
N LYS A 138 26.25 -18.67 0.86
CA LYS A 138 26.85 -19.76 0.08
C LYS A 138 26.65 -21.05 0.86
N LEU A 139 25.65 -21.84 0.48
CA LEU A 139 25.49 -23.21 0.97
C LEU A 139 26.72 -24.02 0.54
N ARG A 140 27.61 -24.33 1.49
CA ARG A 140 28.66 -25.32 1.26
C ARG A 140 27.98 -26.69 1.32
N LEU A 141 27.80 -27.32 0.17
CA LEU A 141 27.39 -28.72 0.14
C LEU A 141 28.53 -29.56 0.76
N PRO A 142 28.24 -30.52 1.65
CA PRO A 142 29.22 -31.51 2.08
C PRO A 142 29.75 -32.25 0.84
N GLY A 143 31.08 -32.41 0.76
CA GLY A 143 31.69 -33.25 -0.28
C GLY A 143 31.28 -34.72 -0.13
N PRO A 144 31.47 -35.54 -1.19
CA PRO A 144 31.17 -36.96 -1.16
C PRO A 144 31.98 -37.71 -0.10
#